data_AF-A0A3M7STI0-F1
#
_entry.id   AF-A0A3M7STI0-F1
#
_cell.length_a   1.000
_cell.length_b   1.000
_cell.length_c   1.000
_cell.angle_alpha   90.00
_cell.angle_beta   90.00
_cell.angle_gamma   90.00
#
_symmetry.space_group_name_H-M   'P 1'
#
loop_
_entity.id
_entity.type
_entity.pdbx_description
1 polymer ?
#
loop_
_entity_poly.entity_id
_entity_poly.type
_entity_poly.pdbx_seq_one_letter_code
_entity_poly.pdbx_strand_id
1 'polypeptide(L)' 'MSAEHYFKKALRRYKDDDTHEAKHYFKKASKCSDADSLKDDWKDLVRDKGLSTSEIEKFLIEIMGGCGSPGRRDNPCNIL' A
#
# COMPACT_ATOMS: atom_id res chain seq x y z
N MET A 1 -13.53 7.03 8.74
CA MET A 1 -12.17 7.38 8.28
C MET A 1 -11.97 6.75 6.92
N SER A 2 -11.48 7.50 5.93
CA SER A 2 -11.30 7.05 4.54
C SER A 2 -10.01 6.25 4.33
N ALA A 3 -9.96 5.50 3.24
CA ALA A 3 -8.79 4.80 2.73
C ALA A 3 -7.62 5.78 2.56
N GLU A 4 -7.87 6.96 1.98
CA GLU A 4 -6.87 8.02 1.78
C GLU A 4 -6.22 8.46 3.10
N HIS A 5 -7.02 8.64 4.15
CA HIS A 5 -6.50 9.01 5.46
C HIS A 5 -5.51 7.96 5.99
N TYR A 6 -5.87 6.68 5.90
CA TYR A 6 -4.99 5.60 6.31
C TYR A 6 -3.76 5.47 5.41
N PHE A 7 -3.91 5.69 4.10
CA PHE A 7 -2.81 5.65 3.15
C PHE A 7 -1.78 6.76 3.44
N LYS A 8 -2.22 8.00 3.63
CA LYS A 8 -1.35 9.13 4.03
C LYS A 8 -0.64 8.86 5.36
N LYS A 9 -1.34 8.23 6.31
CA LYS A 9 -0.77 7.84 7.61
C LYS A 9 0.28 6.74 7.45
N ALA A 10 0.03 5.76 6.58
CA ALA A 10 0.98 4.69 6.26
C ALA A 10 2.27 5.24 5.65
N LEU A 11 2.16 6.18 4.69
CA LEU A 11 3.32 6.84 4.08
C LEU A 11 4.16 7.61 5.09
N ARG A 12 3.51 8.29 6.04
CA ARG A 12 4.22 8.98 7.13
C ARG A 12 5.03 7.99 7.97
N ARG A 13 4.41 6.89 8.39
CA ARG A 13 5.08 5.83 9.16
C ARG A 13 6.24 5.20 8.38
N TYR A 14 6.05 4.94 7.09
CA TYR A 14 7.10 4.43 6.22
C TYR A 14 8.29 5.39 6.17
N LYS A 15 8.04 6.71 6.07
CA LYS A 15 9.09 7.74 6.10
C LYS A 15 9.81 7.84 7.45
N ASP A 16 9.11 7.55 8.55
CA ASP A 16 9.67 7.48 9.91
C ASP A 16 10.41 6.15 10.18
N ASP A 17 10.65 5.32 9.15
CA ASP A 17 11.24 3.97 9.22
C ASP A 17 10.41 2.94 10.04
N ASP A 18 9.19 3.30 10.44
CA ASP A 18 8.25 2.44 11.15
C ASP A 18 7.44 1.58 10.17
N THR A 19 8.13 0.63 9.55
CA THR A 19 7.58 -0.28 8.54
C THR A 19 6.46 -1.17 9.10
N HIS A 20 6.49 -1.47 10.41
CA HIS A 20 5.45 -2.26 11.08
C HIS A 20 4.12 -1.51 11.16
N GLU A 21 4.12 -0.27 11.65
CA GLU A 21 2.92 0.58 11.64
C GLU A 21 2.51 0.95 10.21
N ALA A 22 3.46 1.18 9.30
CA ALA A 22 3.15 1.45 7.89
C ALA A 22 2.32 0.31 7.28
N LYS A 23 2.76 -0.94 7.46
CA LYS A 23 2.05 -2.13 7.02
C LYS A 23 0.65 -2.23 7.62
N HIS A 24 0.50 -1.92 8.92
CA HIS A 24 -0.80 -1.91 9.59
C HIS A 24 -1.77 -0.91 8.94
N TYR A 25 -1.31 0.30 8.64
CA TYR A 25 -2.16 1.31 8.02
C TYR A 25 -2.45 1.06 6.55
N PHE A 26 -1.51 0.53 5.76
CA PHE A 26 -1.81 0.13 4.37
C PHE A 26 -2.87 -0.97 4.31
N LYS A 27 -2.82 -1.95 5.22
CA LYS A 27 -3.87 -2.97 5.35
C LYS A 27 -5.21 -2.42 5.82
N LYS A 28 -5.21 -1.33 6.60
CA LYS A 28 -6.46 -0.63 6.95
C LYS A 28 -7.02 0.14 5.76
N ALA A 29 -6.16 0.82 4.99
CA ALA A 29 -6.54 1.51 3.77
C ALA A 29 -7.19 0.56 2.76
N SER A 30 -6.63 -0.64 2.56
CA SER A 30 -7.18 -1.65 1.64
C SER A 30 -8.50 -2.28 2.10
N LYS A 31 -8.87 -2.14 3.38
CA LYS A 31 -10.13 -2.66 3.95
C LYS A 31 -11.24 -1.63 3.99
N CYS A 32 -10.95 -0.37 3.65
CA CYS A 32 -11.95 0.67 3.55
C CYS A 32 -12.84 0.43 2.33
N SER A 33 -14.13 0.72 2.45
CA SER A 33 -15.10 0.58 1.35
C SER A 33 -14.81 1.51 0.17
N ASP A 34 -14.06 2.58 0.44
CA ASP A 34 -13.58 3.58 -0.52
C ASP A 34 -12.14 3.32 -1.02
N ALA A 35 -11.61 2.11 -0.82
CA ALA A 35 -10.25 1.74 -1.27
C ALA A 35 -10.09 1.81 -2.80
N ASP A 36 -11.14 1.49 -3.57
CA ASP A 36 -11.12 1.60 -5.03
C ASP A 36 -10.83 3.02 -5.52
N SER A 37 -11.25 4.05 -4.76
CA SER A 37 -10.95 5.44 -5.09
C SER A 37 -9.47 5.79 -5.00
N LEU A 38 -8.65 4.96 -4.35
CA LEU A 38 -7.21 5.17 -4.28
C LEU A 38 -6.45 4.64 -5.50
N LYS A 39 -7.07 3.80 -6.35
CA LYS A 39 -6.38 3.15 -7.49
C LYS A 39 -5.70 4.14 -8.42
N ASP A 40 -6.35 5.28 -8.65
CA ASP A 40 -5.86 6.31 -9.55
C ASP A 40 -4.97 7.34 -8.83
N ASP A 41 -5.27 7.68 -7.56
CA ASP A 41 -4.64 8.80 -6.86
C ASP A 41 -3.46 8.42 -5.94
N TRP A 42 -3.26 7.13 -5.62
CA TRP A 42 -2.26 6.74 -4.62
C TRP A 42 -0.83 7.15 -5.01
N LYS A 43 -0.50 7.17 -6.30
CA LYS A 43 0.83 7.55 -6.81
C LYS A 43 1.13 9.02 -6.51
N ASP A 44 0.15 9.90 -6.68
CA ASP A 44 0.30 11.33 -6.35
C ASP A 44 0.45 11.54 -4.85
N LEU A 45 -0.25 10.76 -4.02
CA LEU A 45 -0.08 10.79 -2.56
C LEU A 45 1.34 10.38 -2.12
N VAL A 46 1.93 9.40 -2.80
CA VAL A 46 3.32 8.98 -2.56
C VAL A 46 4.31 10.08 -2.95
N ARG A 47 4.11 10.68 -4.13
CA ARG A 47 4.95 11.77 -4.65
C ARG A 47 4.87 13.03 -3.76
N ASP A 48 3.69 13.38 -3.27
CA ASP A 48 3.47 14.49 -2.32
C ASP A 48 4.29 14.34 -1.03
N LYS A 49 4.52 13.09 -0.59
CA LYS A 49 5.32 12.79 0.61
C LYS A 49 6.83 12.75 0.35
N GLY A 50 7.24 12.94 -0.91
CA GLY A 50 8.64 12.87 -1.36
C GLY A 50 9.19 11.44 -1.36
N LEU A 51 8.32 10.45 -1.50
CA LEU A 51 8.68 9.03 -1.53
C LEU A 51 8.68 8.52 -2.98
N SER A 52 9.42 7.45 -3.24
CA SER A 52 9.41 6.79 -4.54
C SER A 52 8.15 5.93 -4.69
N THR A 53 7.41 6.17 -5.77
CA THR A 53 6.25 5.34 -6.13
C THR A 53 6.63 3.88 -6.30
N SER A 54 7.80 3.58 -6.88
CA SER A 54 8.27 2.22 -7.11
C SER A 54 8.67 1.50 -5.82
N GLU A 55 9.16 2.22 -4.81
CA GLU A 55 9.47 1.63 -3.50
C GLU A 55 8.18 1.27 -2.76
N ILE A 56 7.22 2.20 -2.73
CA ILE A 56 5.92 1.95 -2.11
C ILE A 56 5.15 0.86 -2.84
N GLU A 57 5.21 0.80 -4.16
CA GLU A 57 4.60 -0.29 -4.95
C GLU A 57 5.16 -1.66 -4.54
N LYS A 58 6.49 -1.81 -4.45
CA LYS A 58 7.12 -3.04 -3.99
C LYS A 58 6.70 -3.40 -2.57
N PHE A 59 6.66 -2.41 -1.68
CA PHE A 59 6.23 -2.62 -0.29
C PHE A 59 4.77 -3.07 -0.22
N LEU A 60 3.89 -2.45 -0.99
CA LEU A 60 2.47 -2.82 -1.13
C LEU A 60 2.30 -4.25 -1.65
N ILE A 61 3.06 -4.64 -2.67
CA ILE A 61 3.09 -6.01 -3.19
C ILE A 61 3.56 -6.99 -2.10
N GLU A 62 4.59 -6.65 -1.34
CA GLU A 62 5.13 -7.51 -0.28
C GLU A 62 4.13 -7.74 0.85
N ILE A 63 3.39 -6.69 1.25
CA ILE A 63 2.45 -6.79 2.38
C ILE A 63 1.06 -7.34 1.99
N MET A 64 0.65 -7.21 0.73
CA MET A 64 -0.64 -7.71 0.21
C MET A 64 -0.51 -9.06 -0.49
N GLY A 65 0.59 -9.30 -1.20
CA GLY A 65 0.84 -10.49 -2.01
C GLY A 65 1.66 -11.55 -1.29
N GLY A 66 1.38 -11.83 -0.02
CA GLY A 66 2.15 -12.80 0.78
C GLY A 66 2.15 -14.22 0.21
N CYS A 67 3.02 -14.52 -0.77
CA CYS A 67 3.87 -15.70 -0.87
C CYS A 67 4.76 -15.64 -2.12
N GLY A 68 6.07 -15.72 -1.92
CA GLY A 68 7.08 -15.92 -2.96
C GLY A 68 8.14 -16.95 -2.53
N SER A 69 7.71 -18.10 -1.98
CA SER A 69 8.42 -19.36 -2.24
C SER A 69 7.70 -20.04 -3.42
N PRO A 70 8.41 -20.62 -4.40
CA PRO A 70 7.84 -20.92 -5.71
C PRO A 70 6.90 -22.13 -5.64
N GLY A 71 5.61 -21.90 -5.85
CA GLY A 71 4.65 -22.99 -5.93
C GLY A 71 3.22 -22.53 -6.21
N ARG A 72 2.79 -22.75 -7.46
CA ARG A 72 1.42 -22.63 -8.02
C ARG A 72 0.96 -21.20 -8.29
N ARG A 73 0.95 -20.77 -9.57
CA ARG A 73 -0.10 -20.95 -10.59
C ARG A 73 -1.39 -20.18 -10.27
N ASP A 74 -1.63 -19.19 -11.15
CA ASP A 74 -2.89 -18.52 -11.45
C ASP A 74 -3.45 -17.58 -10.37
N ASN A 75 -3.00 -16.32 -10.37
CA ASN A 75 -3.82 -15.15 -10.78
C ASN A 75 -3.09 -13.82 -10.43
N PRO A 76 -2.48 -13.10 -11.40
CA PRO A 76 -1.71 -11.89 -11.12
C PRO A 76 -2.54 -10.63 -11.30
N CYS A 77 -3.67 -10.43 -10.63
CA CYS A 77 -4.45 -9.19 -10.77
C CYS A 77 -5.38 -8.97 -9.57
N ASN A 78 -4.87 -8.46 -8.46
CA ASN A 78 -5.68 -7.63 -7.56
C ASN A 78 -4.75 -6.83 -6.64
N ILE A 79 -3.92 -5.98 -7.25
CA ILE A 79 -3.16 -4.96 -6.53
C ILE A 79 -4.10 -3.76 -6.48
N LEU A 80 -4.89 -3.70 -5.40
CA LEU A 80 -6.03 -2.79 -5.19
C LEU A 80 -7.30 -3.23 -5.92
#